data_AF-A0A210QAA5-F1
#
_entry.id   AF-A0A210QAA5-F1
#
_cell.length_a   1.000
_cell.length_b   1.000
_cell.length_c   1.000
_cell.angle_alpha   90.00
_cell.angle_beta   90.00
_cell.angle_gamma   90.00
#
_symmetry.space_group_name_H-M   'P 1'
#
loop_
_entity.id
_entity.type
_entity.pdbx_description
1 polymer ?
#
loop_
_entity_poly.entity_id
_entity_poly.type
_entity_poly.pdbx_seq_one_letter_code
_entity_poly.pdbx_strand_id
1 'polypeptide(L)'
;MASKPKKSAMKKDGGEKGTRPASSRGPSFPRSGSISMGKSKQAVEILTKENEELQGQVEALTTKSKLFQDNWITLTTKLVQDAKTKGFQLGEEDQRKALEELSVDVLLDLINSLAHKQILQKQKANKGSVEARIEELETRITQMNMNLVKLLQAKMNLEAGLDAIQQCASLDDAKHKARFLLFETKGSEVFTFDDSDNDETDEENEEKMIIKENKATSNPGKYQVSSIVKELKTFQLSPPVRKLPGDTLVSKMDAGLQHYLISELSLYKTNGADWRMMAERVGISMETIAEWQRFRLEYPMKHVFETWARSPAATMRMLHRHLVSPQMKAVILARRISDFYQVD
;
A
#
# COMPACT_ATOMS: atom_id res chain seq x y z
N MET A 1 62.08 -3.89 46.94
CA MET A 1 62.54 -3.09 45.78
C MET A 1 61.37 -2.17 45.40
N ALA A 2 61.23 -0.94 45.92
CA ALA A 2 61.99 0.31 45.64
C ALA A 2 62.00 0.61 44.11
N SER A 3 61.47 1.70 43.56
CA SER A 3 61.51 3.09 44.06
C SER A 3 60.36 4.00 43.55
N LYS A 4 59.95 4.94 44.42
CA LYS A 4 59.25 6.22 44.21
C LYS A 4 60.28 7.32 43.82
N PRO A 5 59.97 8.65 43.81
CA PRO A 5 58.87 9.45 43.23
C PRO A 5 59.38 10.77 42.56
N LYS A 6 58.49 11.69 42.14
CA LYS A 6 58.66 13.14 42.39
C LYS A 6 57.32 13.90 42.39
N LYS A 7 57.09 14.64 43.47
CA LYS A 7 56.07 15.69 43.70
C LYS A 7 56.75 17.06 43.49
N SER A 8 56.00 18.10 43.11
CA SER A 8 56.29 19.46 43.58
C SER A 8 55.00 20.25 43.81
N ALA A 9 54.90 20.82 44.99
CA ALA A 9 53.93 21.81 45.44
C ALA A 9 54.73 22.97 46.07
N MET A 10 54.27 24.21 45.94
CA MET A 10 54.57 25.34 46.85
C MET A 10 53.56 26.49 46.57
N LYS A 11 52.70 26.82 47.55
CA LYS A 11 52.73 28.00 48.46
C LYS A 11 52.29 29.30 47.77
N LYS A 12 51.18 29.99 48.09
CA LYS A 12 50.52 30.47 49.34
C LYS A 12 51.18 31.72 49.97
N ASP A 13 50.32 32.66 50.37
CA ASP A 13 50.48 33.92 51.13
C ASP A 13 50.95 35.14 50.33
N GLY A 14 50.46 36.37 50.57
CA GLY A 14 49.59 36.93 51.61
C GLY A 14 49.45 38.45 51.36
N GLY A 15 48.44 39.09 51.95
CA GLY A 15 48.24 40.55 51.88
C GLY A 15 49.06 41.33 52.90
N GLU A 16 49.21 42.64 52.69
CA GLU A 16 49.23 43.74 53.69
C GLU A 16 49.55 45.06 52.94
N LYS A 17 48.68 46.07 53.03
CA LYS A 17 48.76 47.28 53.88
C LYS A 17 49.96 48.19 53.61
N GLY A 18 49.64 49.48 53.48
CA GLY A 18 50.54 50.51 52.97
C GLY A 18 51.63 50.98 53.93
N THR A 19 52.53 51.77 53.36
CA THR A 19 53.34 52.76 54.06
C THR A 19 53.70 53.88 53.08
N ARG A 20 53.40 55.13 53.47
CA ARG A 20 53.98 56.35 52.89
C ARG A 20 55.51 56.35 53.10
N PRO A 21 56.23 57.20 52.35
CA PRO A 21 57.01 58.23 53.05
C PRO A 21 56.82 59.63 52.46
N ALA A 22 57.13 60.62 53.30
CA ALA A 22 56.98 62.06 53.08
C ALA A 22 58.28 62.72 52.60
N SER A 23 58.15 63.89 51.95
CA SER A 23 59.04 65.07 51.99
C SER A 23 60.50 64.89 51.50
N SER A 24 61.16 65.74 50.72
CA SER A 24 60.96 67.07 50.14
C SER A 24 62.17 67.38 49.25
N ARG A 25 61.99 68.19 48.20
CA ARG A 25 62.88 69.29 47.70
C ARG A 25 62.57 69.61 46.23
N GLY A 26 62.08 70.83 45.98
CA GLY A 26 62.13 71.46 44.65
C GLY A 26 63.57 71.89 44.30
N PRO A 27 63.83 72.66 43.23
CA PRO A 27 62.90 73.56 42.54
C PRO A 27 62.99 73.55 40.99
N SER A 28 62.00 74.17 40.33
CA SER A 28 62.15 75.15 39.22
C SER A 28 60.95 75.06 38.27
N PHE A 29 60.05 76.03 38.40
CA PHE A 29 59.11 76.36 37.34
C PHE A 29 59.85 76.99 36.16
N PRO A 30 59.52 76.63 34.92
CA PRO A 30 59.30 77.61 33.88
C PRO A 30 57.79 77.83 33.74
N ARG A 31 57.40 79.10 33.93
CA ARG A 31 56.18 79.66 33.35
C ARG A 31 56.15 79.32 31.86
N SER A 32 55.08 78.70 31.38
CA SER A 32 54.36 79.11 30.16
C SER A 32 53.30 78.07 29.83
N GLY A 33 52.12 78.55 29.44
CA GLY A 33 51.06 77.72 28.89
C GLY A 33 49.86 77.61 29.80
N SER A 34 49.01 78.63 29.77
CA SER A 34 47.58 78.46 30.05
C SER A 34 47.02 77.42 29.06
N ILE A 35 47.14 76.13 29.39
CA ILE A 35 46.42 75.10 28.67
C ILE A 35 44.96 75.29 29.05
N SER A 36 44.23 75.87 28.10
CA SER A 36 42.79 75.91 27.98
C SER A 36 42.12 74.77 28.76
N MET A 37 41.62 75.09 29.96
CA MET A 37 40.70 74.25 30.73
C MET A 37 39.44 73.88 29.92
N GLY A 38 39.17 74.58 28.82
CA GLY A 38 38.10 74.26 27.87
C GLY A 38 38.36 73.01 27.02
N LYS A 39 39.58 72.81 26.52
CA LYS A 39 39.90 71.64 25.64
C LYS A 39 40.01 70.33 26.41
N SER A 40 40.54 70.37 27.64
CA SER A 40 40.59 69.20 28.53
C SER A 40 39.21 68.81 29.06
N LYS A 41 38.35 69.78 29.40
CA LYS A 41 36.95 69.49 29.76
C LYS A 41 36.16 68.90 28.61
N GLN A 42 36.31 69.43 27.39
CA GLN A 42 35.66 68.85 26.20
C GLN A 42 36.10 67.41 25.92
N ALA A 43 37.40 67.11 26.03
CA ALA A 43 37.89 65.74 25.83
C ALA A 43 37.35 64.78 26.90
N VAL A 44 37.26 65.22 28.16
CA VAL A 44 36.67 64.43 29.24
C VAL A 44 35.17 64.23 29.02
N GLU A 45 34.45 65.26 28.57
CA GLU A 45 33.00 65.21 28.32
C GLU A 45 32.64 64.31 27.12
N ILE A 46 33.50 64.28 26.09
CA ILE A 46 33.40 63.33 24.96
C ILE A 46 33.64 61.90 25.43
N LEU A 47 34.72 61.66 26.19
CA LEU A 47 35.04 60.32 26.72
C LEU A 47 33.98 59.80 27.71
N THR A 48 33.37 60.68 28.50
CA THR A 48 32.25 60.27 29.38
C THR A 48 31.01 59.90 28.57
N LYS A 49 30.67 60.66 27.53
CA LYS A 49 29.55 60.30 26.64
C LYS A 49 29.80 58.99 25.90
N GLU A 50 31.02 58.77 25.41
CA GLU A 50 31.40 57.54 24.71
C GLU A 50 31.39 56.32 25.67
N ASN A 51 31.83 56.49 26.91
CA ASN A 51 31.69 55.44 27.93
C ASN A 51 30.24 55.15 28.30
N GLU A 52 29.39 56.18 28.44
CA GLU A 52 27.96 56.01 28.69
C GLU A 52 27.29 55.28 27.52
N GLU A 53 27.67 55.60 26.28
CA GLU A 53 27.17 54.93 25.08
C GLU A 53 27.65 53.48 24.98
N LEU A 54 28.93 53.21 25.21
CA LEU A 54 29.49 51.86 25.24
C LEU A 54 28.87 51.02 26.37
N GLN A 55 28.65 51.61 27.54
CA GLN A 55 28.00 50.94 28.65
C GLN A 55 26.53 50.61 28.31
N GLY A 56 25.81 51.53 27.66
CA GLY A 56 24.47 51.26 27.12
C GLY A 56 24.47 50.15 26.06
N GLN A 57 25.48 50.09 25.19
CA GLN A 57 25.62 49.00 24.21
C GLN A 57 25.92 47.65 24.87
N VAL A 58 26.75 47.61 25.91
CA VAL A 58 27.03 46.39 26.68
C VAL A 58 25.78 45.91 27.41
N GLU A 59 25.00 46.80 28.02
CA GLU A 59 23.73 46.46 28.65
C GLU A 59 22.69 45.96 27.62
N ALA A 60 22.62 46.58 26.44
CA ALA A 60 21.75 46.14 25.35
C ALA A 60 22.17 44.77 24.77
N LEU A 61 23.46 44.49 24.66
CA LEU A 61 23.96 43.20 24.18
C LEU A 61 23.81 42.09 25.22
N THR A 62 24.03 42.39 26.50
CA THR A 62 23.82 41.41 27.59
C THR A 62 22.35 41.04 27.75
N THR A 63 21.43 42.00 27.64
CA THR A 63 19.99 41.72 27.62
C THR A 63 19.56 40.87 26.42
N LYS A 64 20.06 41.19 25.21
CA LYS A 64 19.83 40.36 24.01
C LYS A 64 20.42 38.95 24.15
N SER A 65 21.63 38.83 24.71
CA SER A 65 22.26 37.53 24.94
C SER A 65 21.45 36.65 25.89
N LYS A 66 20.92 37.22 26.98
CA LYS A 66 20.01 36.50 27.89
C LYS A 66 18.73 36.06 27.18
N LEU A 67 18.11 36.93 26.40
CA LEU A 67 16.91 36.60 25.63
C LEU A 67 17.15 35.45 24.64
N PHE A 68 18.30 35.44 23.95
CA PHE A 68 18.65 34.33 23.06
C PHE A 68 18.90 33.03 23.82
N GLN A 69 19.52 33.09 25.00
CA GLN A 69 19.73 31.92 25.86
C GLN A 69 18.39 31.34 26.34
N ASP A 70 17.46 32.18 26.79
CA ASP A 70 16.11 31.75 27.21
C ASP A 70 15.32 31.13 26.06
N ASN A 71 15.39 31.72 24.86
CA ASN A 71 14.76 31.19 23.66
C ASN A 71 15.37 29.84 23.24
N TRP A 72 16.69 29.71 23.34
CA TRP A 72 17.40 28.47 23.07
C TRP A 72 16.95 27.35 24.00
N ILE A 73 16.93 27.61 25.32
CA ILE A 73 16.43 26.66 26.33
C ILE A 73 15.01 26.23 26.01
N THR A 74 14.14 27.17 25.70
CA THR A 74 12.72 26.89 25.40
C THR A 74 12.56 26.00 24.17
N LEU A 75 13.30 26.28 23.10
CA LEU A 75 13.26 25.50 21.86
C LEU A 75 13.83 24.10 22.06
N THR A 76 14.99 23.99 22.72
CA THR A 76 15.64 22.72 23.00
C THR A 76 14.78 21.83 23.90
N THR A 77 14.12 22.41 24.91
CA THR A 77 13.18 21.69 25.77
C THR A 77 12.00 21.13 24.97
N LYS A 78 11.37 21.95 24.12
CA LYS A 78 10.25 21.50 23.27
C LYS A 78 10.67 20.39 22.31
N LEU A 79 11.84 20.54 21.68
CA LEU A 79 12.37 19.56 20.75
C LEU A 79 12.66 18.21 21.42
N VAL A 80 13.33 18.23 22.59
CA VAL A 80 13.60 17.02 23.37
C VAL A 80 12.32 16.36 23.86
N GLN A 81 11.33 17.16 24.28
CA GLN A 81 10.04 16.63 24.72
C GLN A 81 9.27 15.97 23.57
N ASP A 82 9.24 16.58 22.38
CA ASP A 82 8.61 15.99 21.18
C ASP A 82 9.37 14.75 20.67
N ALA A 83 10.69 14.70 20.84
CA ALA A 83 11.47 13.49 20.56
C ALA A 83 11.16 12.35 21.54
N LYS A 84 11.03 12.65 22.83
CA LYS A 84 10.65 11.67 23.86
C LYS A 84 9.26 11.10 23.63
N THR A 85 8.26 11.92 23.34
CA THR A 85 6.89 11.44 23.03
C THR A 85 6.87 10.53 21.79
N LYS A 86 7.77 10.75 20.84
CA LYS A 86 7.95 9.91 19.64
C LYS A 86 8.92 8.74 19.84
N GLY A 87 9.31 8.45 21.07
CA GLY A 87 10.11 7.28 21.45
C GLY A 87 11.58 7.36 21.04
N PHE A 88 12.15 8.56 20.94
CA PHE A 88 13.59 8.76 20.78
C PHE A 88 14.28 8.78 22.16
N GLN A 89 15.38 8.04 22.30
CA GLN A 89 16.19 8.02 23.51
C GLN A 89 17.49 8.77 23.24
N LEU A 90 17.74 9.84 24.00
CA LEU A 90 19.06 10.49 24.02
C LEU A 90 20.09 9.54 24.66
N GLY A 91 21.36 9.65 24.27
CA GLY A 91 22.46 8.94 24.95
C GLY A 91 22.54 9.30 26.43
N GLU A 92 22.96 8.35 27.28
CA GLU A 92 22.97 8.53 28.74
C GLU A 92 23.79 9.74 29.22
N GLU A 93 24.83 10.14 28.48
CA GLU A 93 25.62 11.34 28.78
C GLU A 93 24.86 12.63 28.49
N ASP A 94 24.11 12.69 27.39
CA ASP A 94 23.37 13.88 26.97
C ASP A 94 22.04 14.04 27.73
N GLN A 95 21.56 12.97 28.37
CA GLN A 95 20.45 13.05 29.33
C GLN A 95 20.86 13.72 30.65
N ARG A 96 22.15 13.71 31.00
CA ARG A 96 22.69 14.28 32.24
C ARG A 96 23.17 15.72 32.09
N LYS A 97 23.43 16.17 30.86
CA LYS A 97 23.81 17.55 30.56
C LYS A 97 22.60 18.49 30.71
N ALA A 98 22.88 19.72 31.13
CA ALA A 98 21.87 20.77 31.04
C ALA A 98 21.48 20.94 29.56
N LEU A 99 20.21 21.24 29.28
CA LEU A 99 19.70 21.43 27.91
C LEU A 99 20.46 22.53 27.15
N GLU A 100 21.13 23.41 27.87
CA GLU A 100 22.00 24.49 27.40
C GLU A 100 23.34 23.99 26.82
N GLU A 101 23.78 22.79 27.22
CA GLU A 101 25.10 22.22 26.86
C GLU A 101 25.00 21.13 25.78
N LEU A 102 23.79 20.90 25.23
CA LEU A 102 23.61 20.00 24.09
C LEU A 102 24.35 20.54 22.87
N SER A 103 25.16 19.69 22.24
CA SER A 103 25.83 20.07 21.00
C SER A 103 24.82 20.25 19.88
N VAL A 104 25.15 21.12 18.93
CA VAL A 104 24.32 21.37 17.74
C VAL A 104 24.12 20.09 16.93
N ASP A 105 25.12 19.21 16.90
CA ASP A 105 25.07 17.93 16.18
C ASP A 105 23.99 17.00 16.75
N VAL A 106 23.87 16.91 18.08
CA VAL A 106 22.83 16.10 18.74
C VAL A 106 21.43 16.64 18.44
N LEU A 107 21.28 17.97 18.34
CA LEU A 107 20.01 18.59 17.99
C LEU A 107 19.64 18.36 16.52
N LEU A 108 20.62 18.41 15.62
CA LEU A 108 20.44 18.08 14.21
C LEU A 108 20.03 16.61 14.03
N ASP A 109 20.65 15.69 14.76
CA ASP A 109 20.28 14.27 14.75
C ASP A 109 18.85 14.05 15.28
N LEU A 110 18.47 14.78 16.33
CA LEU A 110 17.09 14.79 16.83
C LEU A 110 16.10 15.23 15.75
N ILE A 111 16.37 16.37 15.09
CA ILE A 111 15.50 16.92 14.04
C ILE A 111 15.40 15.96 12.86
N ASN A 112 16.52 15.40 12.42
CA ASN A 112 16.56 14.45 11.30
C ASN A 112 15.79 13.17 11.61
N SER A 113 15.95 12.63 12.82
CA SER A 113 15.22 11.43 13.25
C SER A 113 13.70 11.65 13.35
N LEU A 114 13.29 12.84 13.83
CA LEU A 114 11.88 13.23 13.92
C LEU A 114 11.27 13.42 12.53
N ALA A 115 11.96 14.11 11.62
CA ALA A 115 11.54 14.30 10.25
C ALA A 115 11.36 12.95 9.53
N HIS A 116 12.32 12.04 9.67
CA HIS A 116 12.27 10.73 9.03
C HIS A 116 11.11 9.87 9.54
N LYS A 117 10.84 9.87 10.87
CA LYS A 117 9.68 9.17 11.45
C LYS A 117 8.35 9.75 10.95
N GLN A 118 8.25 11.06 10.81
CA GLN A 118 7.02 11.72 10.35
C GLN A 118 6.72 11.41 8.88
N ILE A 119 7.75 11.33 8.03
CA ILE A 119 7.63 10.91 6.63
C ILE A 119 7.13 9.46 6.55
N LEU A 120 7.73 8.56 7.34
CA LEU A 120 7.33 7.14 7.38
C LEU A 120 5.89 6.94 7.87
N GLN A 121 5.44 7.72 8.86
CA GLN A 121 4.06 7.67 9.34
C GLN A 121 3.05 8.16 8.30
N LYS A 122 3.34 9.27 7.59
CA LYS A 122 2.49 9.77 6.50
C LYS A 122 2.39 8.76 5.35
N GLN A 123 3.49 8.11 5.00
CA GLN A 123 3.48 7.07 3.97
C GLN A 123 2.65 5.84 4.38
N LYS A 124 2.75 5.39 5.64
CA LYS A 124 1.94 4.26 6.13
C LYS A 124 0.44 4.57 6.17
N ALA A 125 0.06 5.78 6.59
CA ALA A 125 -1.35 6.18 6.65
C ALA A 125 -2.00 6.31 5.27
N ASN A 126 -1.28 6.85 4.27
CA ASN A 126 -1.81 6.99 2.92
C ASN A 126 -1.87 5.66 2.15
N LYS A 127 -0.95 4.73 2.41
CA LYS A 127 -0.88 3.47 1.65
C LYS A 127 -2.09 2.57 1.91
N GLY A 128 -2.52 2.45 3.17
CA GLY A 128 -3.70 1.64 3.52
C GLY A 128 -5.03 2.20 2.99
N SER A 129 -5.17 3.52 2.90
CA SER A 129 -6.38 4.17 2.37
C SER A 129 -6.53 3.98 0.85
N VAL A 130 -5.41 4.08 0.12
CA VAL A 130 -5.40 3.86 -1.34
C VAL A 130 -5.60 2.39 -1.68
N GLU A 131 -4.96 1.47 -0.95
CA GLU A 131 -5.13 0.02 -1.16
C GLU A 131 -6.58 -0.41 -0.93
N ALA A 132 -7.24 0.05 0.14
CA ALA A 132 -8.65 -0.23 0.40
C ALA A 132 -9.58 0.33 -0.68
N ARG A 133 -9.29 1.53 -1.19
CA ARG A 133 -10.07 2.13 -2.29
C ARG A 133 -9.89 1.39 -3.60
N ILE A 134 -8.69 0.88 -3.88
CA ILE A 134 -8.43 0.03 -5.05
C ILE A 134 -9.24 -1.26 -4.95
N GLU A 135 -9.24 -1.91 -3.79
CA GLU A 135 -10.02 -3.15 -3.56
C GLU A 135 -11.53 -2.94 -3.76
N GLU A 136 -12.10 -1.83 -3.27
CA GLU A 136 -13.49 -1.46 -3.51
C GLU A 136 -13.79 -1.24 -5.02
N LEU A 137 -12.89 -0.56 -5.73
CA LEU A 137 -13.06 -0.34 -7.17
C LEU A 137 -12.96 -1.66 -7.96
N GLU A 138 -12.03 -2.53 -7.59
CA GLU A 138 -11.87 -3.86 -8.19
C GLU A 138 -13.11 -4.75 -7.98
N THR A 139 -13.71 -4.72 -6.79
CA THR A 139 -14.95 -5.46 -6.51
C THR A 139 -16.15 -4.91 -7.29
N ARG A 140 -16.31 -3.59 -7.39
CA ARG A 140 -17.39 -2.97 -8.17
C ARG A 140 -17.27 -3.26 -9.67
N ILE A 141 -16.07 -3.19 -10.24
CA ILE A 141 -15.82 -3.57 -11.64
C ILE A 141 -16.18 -5.04 -11.86
N THR A 142 -15.85 -5.92 -10.91
CA THR A 142 -16.18 -7.35 -11.00
C THR A 142 -17.69 -7.58 -11.02
N GLN A 143 -18.44 -6.88 -10.16
CA GLN A 143 -19.90 -6.98 -10.12
C GLN A 143 -20.52 -6.46 -11.43
N MET A 144 -20.03 -5.34 -11.96
CA MET A 144 -20.46 -4.83 -13.26
C MET A 144 -20.19 -5.82 -14.40
N ASN A 145 -19.00 -6.42 -14.44
CA ASN A 145 -18.66 -7.42 -15.46
C ASN A 145 -19.55 -8.65 -15.35
N MET A 146 -19.87 -9.11 -14.14
CA MET A 146 -20.79 -10.24 -13.94
C MET A 146 -22.20 -9.91 -14.44
N ASN A 147 -22.69 -8.69 -14.19
CA ASN A 147 -23.97 -8.22 -14.72
C ASN A 147 -23.94 -8.11 -16.26
N LEU A 148 -22.83 -7.65 -16.83
CA LEU A 148 -22.65 -7.60 -18.29
C LEU A 148 -22.69 -9.00 -18.92
N VAL A 149 -22.04 -10.00 -18.30
CA VAL A 149 -22.10 -11.39 -18.78
C VAL A 149 -23.53 -11.92 -18.71
N LYS A 150 -24.26 -11.66 -17.62
CA LYS A 150 -25.69 -12.04 -17.51
C LYS A 150 -26.53 -11.42 -18.63
N LEU A 151 -26.31 -10.13 -18.92
CA LEU A 151 -26.97 -9.41 -20.01
C LEU A 151 -26.63 -9.98 -21.38
N LEU A 152 -25.35 -10.28 -21.65
CA LEU A 152 -24.91 -10.88 -22.90
C LEU A 152 -25.50 -12.28 -23.10
N GLN A 153 -25.56 -13.09 -22.04
CA GLN A 153 -26.20 -14.41 -22.09
C GLN A 153 -27.71 -14.29 -22.36
N ALA A 154 -28.40 -13.37 -21.68
CA ALA A 154 -29.82 -13.12 -21.90
C ALA A 154 -30.08 -12.66 -23.34
N LYS A 155 -29.23 -11.77 -23.87
CA LYS A 155 -29.28 -11.34 -25.27
C LYS A 155 -29.11 -12.52 -26.24
N MET A 156 -28.11 -13.37 -26.04
CA MET A 156 -27.86 -14.51 -26.91
C MET A 156 -29.03 -15.51 -26.91
N ASN A 157 -29.63 -15.75 -25.75
CA ASN A 157 -30.83 -16.59 -25.63
C ASN A 157 -32.03 -15.97 -26.36
N LEU A 158 -32.22 -14.66 -26.25
CA LEU A 158 -33.25 -13.92 -26.99
C LEU A 158 -33.06 -14.01 -28.50
N GLU A 159 -31.85 -13.76 -29.00
CA GLU A 159 -31.52 -13.86 -30.42
C GLU A 159 -31.78 -15.28 -30.95
N ALA A 160 -31.31 -16.31 -30.24
CA ALA A 160 -31.55 -17.70 -30.60
C ALA A 160 -33.04 -18.09 -30.59
N GLY A 161 -33.80 -17.60 -29.59
CA GLY A 161 -35.23 -17.83 -29.50
C GLY A 161 -36.02 -17.15 -30.63
N LEU A 162 -35.68 -15.90 -30.97
CA LEU A 162 -36.27 -15.16 -32.07
C LEU A 162 -35.96 -15.81 -33.43
N ASP A 163 -34.72 -16.24 -33.65
CA ASP A 163 -34.34 -17.00 -34.84
C ASP A 163 -35.15 -18.31 -34.96
N ALA A 164 -35.34 -19.02 -33.84
CA ALA A 164 -36.12 -20.25 -33.81
C ALA A 164 -37.62 -20.04 -34.08
N ILE A 165 -38.16 -18.87 -33.74
CA ILE A 165 -39.54 -18.45 -34.08
C ILE A 165 -39.63 -18.08 -35.56
N GLN A 166 -38.65 -17.34 -36.08
CA GLN A 166 -38.60 -16.95 -37.49
C GLN A 166 -38.52 -18.16 -38.44
N GLN A 167 -37.89 -19.25 -38.00
CA GLN A 167 -37.75 -20.49 -38.76
C GLN A 167 -38.97 -21.44 -38.65
N CYS A 168 -40.00 -21.09 -37.87
CA CYS A 168 -41.21 -21.92 -37.75
C CYS A 168 -42.03 -21.89 -39.04
N ALA A 169 -42.45 -23.07 -39.50
CA ALA A 169 -43.32 -23.21 -40.67
C ALA A 169 -44.81 -23.03 -40.35
N SER A 170 -45.21 -23.12 -39.08
CA SER A 170 -46.59 -23.00 -38.61
C SER A 170 -46.74 -21.85 -37.61
N LEU A 171 -47.90 -21.20 -37.63
CA LEU A 171 -48.24 -20.11 -36.70
C LEU A 171 -48.35 -20.61 -35.26
N ASP A 172 -48.83 -21.84 -35.06
CA ASP A 172 -49.01 -22.42 -33.73
C ASP A 172 -47.66 -22.78 -33.09
N ASP A 173 -46.70 -23.30 -33.86
CA ASP A 173 -45.33 -23.53 -33.37
C ASP A 173 -44.62 -22.22 -33.04
N ALA A 174 -44.84 -21.17 -33.85
CA ALA A 174 -44.30 -19.84 -33.59
C ALA A 174 -44.88 -19.24 -32.29
N LYS A 175 -46.19 -19.37 -32.05
CA LYS A 175 -46.85 -18.94 -30.81
C LYS A 175 -46.33 -19.71 -29.60
N HIS A 176 -46.17 -21.03 -29.71
CA HIS A 176 -45.67 -21.86 -28.61
C HIS A 176 -44.22 -21.48 -28.24
N LYS A 177 -43.34 -21.31 -29.23
CA LYS A 177 -41.96 -20.88 -28.99
C LYS A 177 -41.86 -19.44 -28.45
N ALA A 178 -42.74 -18.53 -28.89
CA ALA A 178 -42.81 -17.17 -28.36
C ALA A 178 -43.22 -17.15 -26.87
N ARG A 179 -44.20 -17.98 -26.47
CA ARG A 179 -44.60 -18.13 -25.07
C ARG A 179 -43.48 -18.73 -24.22
N PHE A 180 -42.77 -19.73 -24.75
CA PHE A 180 -41.62 -20.34 -24.06
C PHE A 180 -40.48 -19.33 -23.85
N LEU A 181 -40.14 -18.55 -24.88
CA LEU A 181 -39.13 -17.50 -24.80
C LEU A 181 -39.53 -16.40 -23.81
N LEU A 182 -40.82 -16.03 -23.76
CA LEU A 182 -41.34 -15.08 -22.78
C LEU A 182 -41.20 -15.61 -21.34
N PHE A 183 -41.44 -16.91 -21.12
CA PHE A 183 -41.26 -17.53 -19.80
C PHE A 183 -39.79 -17.58 -19.38
N GLU A 184 -38.89 -18.00 -20.28
CA GLU A 184 -37.45 -18.01 -20.02
C GLU A 184 -36.87 -16.61 -19.75
N THR A 185 -37.42 -15.58 -20.39
CA THR A 185 -36.97 -14.19 -20.21
C THR A 185 -37.52 -13.56 -18.94
N LYS A 186 -38.78 -13.85 -18.56
CA LYS A 186 -39.37 -13.48 -17.25
C LYS A 186 -38.63 -14.13 -16.07
N GLY A 187 -38.06 -15.32 -16.25
CA GLY A 187 -37.23 -16.01 -15.25
C GLY A 187 -35.83 -15.42 -15.06
N SER A 188 -35.39 -14.52 -15.94
CA SER A 188 -34.13 -13.80 -15.80
C SER A 188 -34.38 -12.50 -15.04
N GLU A 189 -33.76 -12.32 -13.87
CA GLU A 189 -33.81 -11.10 -13.02
C GLU A 189 -33.48 -9.78 -13.75
N VAL A 190 -33.08 -9.87 -15.02
CA VAL A 190 -32.76 -8.76 -15.93
C VAL A 190 -34.03 -8.12 -16.51
N PHE A 191 -35.13 -8.86 -16.62
CA PHE A 191 -36.39 -8.37 -17.19
C PHE A 191 -37.51 -8.43 -16.15
N THR A 192 -37.66 -7.35 -15.38
CA THR A 192 -38.89 -7.14 -14.60
C THR A 192 -39.95 -6.62 -15.55
N PHE A 193 -40.91 -7.47 -15.90
CA PHE A 193 -42.13 -7.02 -16.53
C PHE A 193 -43.04 -6.49 -15.42
N ASP A 194 -43.48 -5.24 -15.54
CA ASP A 194 -44.54 -4.71 -14.70
C ASP A 194 -45.82 -5.47 -15.12
N ASP A 195 -46.33 -6.36 -14.27
CA ASP A 195 -47.55 -7.13 -14.54
C ASP A 195 -48.83 -6.25 -14.50
N SER A 196 -48.70 -4.93 -14.66
CA SER A 196 -49.81 -3.96 -14.63
C SER A 196 -50.57 -3.84 -15.94
N ASP A 197 -50.07 -4.41 -17.05
CA ASP A 197 -50.69 -4.31 -18.37
C ASP A 197 -50.90 -5.68 -19.03
N ASN A 198 -51.70 -6.56 -18.43
CA ASN A 198 -52.38 -7.58 -19.24
C ASN A 198 -53.82 -7.79 -18.79
N ASP A 199 -54.70 -7.32 -19.67
CA ASP A 199 -56.12 -7.58 -19.76
C ASP A 199 -56.45 -9.05 -19.55
N GLU A 200 -57.52 -9.26 -18.80
CA GLU A 200 -58.32 -10.47 -18.73
C GLU A 200 -58.68 -10.93 -20.15
N THR A 201 -58.19 -12.09 -20.60
CA THR A 201 -58.98 -13.11 -21.31
C THR A 201 -58.13 -14.33 -21.70
N ASP A 202 -58.71 -15.52 -21.47
CA ASP A 202 -58.35 -16.82 -22.06
C ASP A 202 -57.34 -17.76 -21.36
N GLU A 203 -57.26 -17.77 -20.02
CA GLU A 203 -56.50 -18.82 -19.30
C GLU A 203 -57.31 -20.05 -18.83
N GLU A 204 -58.64 -20.09 -18.97
CA GLU A 204 -59.43 -21.17 -18.31
C GLU A 204 -59.64 -22.48 -19.10
N ASN A 205 -59.17 -22.64 -20.35
CA ASN A 205 -59.62 -23.79 -21.17
C ASN A 205 -58.56 -24.82 -21.62
N GLU A 206 -57.25 -24.62 -21.39
CA GLU A 206 -56.23 -25.58 -21.88
C GLU A 206 -55.58 -26.46 -20.79
N GLU A 207 -55.81 -26.16 -19.51
CA GLU A 207 -55.28 -26.97 -18.40
C GLU A 207 -55.92 -28.38 -18.29
N LYS A 208 -56.92 -28.69 -19.12
CA LYS A 208 -57.64 -29.98 -19.14
C LYS A 208 -57.17 -30.99 -20.21
N MET A 209 -56.27 -30.64 -21.13
CA MET A 209 -55.90 -31.56 -22.22
C MET A 209 -54.63 -32.41 -22.01
N ILE A 210 -53.79 -32.17 -21.00
CA ILE A 210 -52.49 -32.88 -20.89
C ILE A 210 -52.52 -34.06 -19.87
N ILE A 211 -53.58 -34.24 -19.07
CA ILE A 211 -53.61 -35.25 -18.00
C ILE A 211 -54.13 -36.64 -18.46
N LYS A 212 -54.55 -36.82 -19.72
CA LYS A 212 -55.11 -38.10 -20.21
C LYS A 212 -54.46 -38.61 -21.48
N GLU A 213 -53.17 -38.88 -21.47
CA GLU A 213 -52.60 -39.97 -22.29
C GLU A 213 -51.17 -40.27 -21.88
N ASN A 214 -51.03 -41.29 -21.02
CA ASN A 214 -49.99 -42.33 -21.02
C ASN A 214 -49.79 -42.88 -19.62
N LYS A 215 -50.65 -43.83 -19.28
CA LYS A 215 -50.47 -44.75 -18.16
C LYS A 215 -50.31 -46.16 -18.73
N ALA A 216 -49.08 -46.57 -18.98
CA ALA A 216 -48.71 -47.98 -19.10
C ALA A 216 -47.21 -48.19 -18.81
N THR A 217 -46.95 -48.74 -17.61
CA THR A 217 -45.91 -49.73 -17.30
C THR A 217 -44.44 -49.42 -17.65
N SER A 218 -43.65 -49.00 -16.66
CA SER A 218 -42.53 -49.82 -16.13
C SER A 218 -41.87 -49.18 -14.90
N ASN A 219 -41.27 -50.05 -14.09
CA ASN A 219 -40.71 -49.87 -12.75
C ASN A 219 -39.54 -48.86 -12.64
N PRO A 220 -39.17 -48.44 -11.41
CA PRO A 220 -38.32 -47.28 -11.14
C PRO A 220 -36.84 -47.60 -11.41
N GLY A 221 -36.41 -47.33 -12.63
CA GLY A 221 -35.00 -47.20 -12.95
C GLY A 221 -34.48 -45.90 -12.34
N LYS A 222 -33.66 -46.02 -11.30
CA LYS A 222 -32.80 -44.95 -10.78
C LYS A 222 -32.08 -44.27 -11.95
N TYR A 223 -32.59 -43.14 -12.41
CA TYR A 223 -31.74 -42.17 -13.08
C TYR A 223 -30.86 -41.58 -11.98
N GLN A 224 -29.74 -42.25 -11.75
CA GLN A 224 -28.55 -41.59 -11.26
C GLN A 224 -28.42 -40.33 -12.10
N VAL A 225 -28.65 -39.18 -11.48
CA VAL A 225 -27.93 -37.97 -11.80
C VAL A 225 -26.47 -38.41 -11.79
N SER A 226 -25.93 -38.73 -12.97
CA SER A 226 -24.50 -38.85 -13.17
C SER A 226 -23.98 -37.44 -12.99
N SER A 227 -23.81 -37.10 -11.72
CA SER A 227 -22.84 -36.15 -11.24
C SER A 227 -21.54 -36.48 -11.97
N ILE A 228 -21.33 -35.83 -13.11
CA ILE A 228 -19.99 -35.63 -13.67
C ILE A 228 -19.35 -34.53 -12.81
N VAL A 229 -19.34 -34.73 -11.49
CA VAL A 229 -18.11 -34.53 -10.74
C VAL A 229 -17.24 -35.70 -11.22
N LYS A 230 -16.55 -35.49 -12.36
CA LYS A 230 -15.31 -36.25 -12.60
C LYS A 230 -14.57 -36.14 -11.28
N GLU A 231 -14.40 -37.28 -10.62
CA GLU A 231 -13.64 -37.42 -9.39
C GLU A 231 -12.46 -36.45 -9.47
N LEU A 232 -12.46 -35.43 -8.61
CA LEU A 232 -11.28 -34.61 -8.38
C LEU A 232 -10.20 -35.61 -7.98
N LYS A 233 -9.40 -36.07 -8.95
CA LYS A 233 -8.21 -36.86 -8.69
C LYS A 233 -7.42 -35.99 -7.75
N THR A 234 -7.38 -36.38 -6.48
CA THR A 234 -6.60 -35.71 -5.46
C THR A 234 -5.15 -35.92 -5.84
N PHE A 235 -4.61 -35.00 -6.64
CA PHE A 235 -3.22 -34.98 -7.05
C PHE A 235 -2.41 -34.67 -5.79
N GLN A 236 -2.03 -35.73 -5.08
CA GLN A 236 -1.21 -35.66 -3.86
C GLN A 236 0.22 -35.31 -4.24
N LEU A 237 0.46 -34.04 -4.54
CA LEU A 237 1.80 -33.48 -4.60
C LEU A 237 2.29 -33.25 -3.16
N SER A 238 3.42 -33.83 -2.80
CA SER A 238 4.08 -33.51 -1.52
C SER A 238 4.77 -32.16 -1.67
N PRO A 239 4.41 -31.15 -0.87
CA PRO A 239 5.10 -29.86 -0.92
C PRO A 239 6.56 -29.99 -0.49
N PRO A 240 7.46 -29.14 -1.02
CA PRO A 240 8.87 -29.16 -0.68
C PRO A 240 9.07 -28.79 0.80
N VAL A 241 10.11 -29.37 1.42
CA VAL A 241 10.48 -29.11 2.84
C VAL A 241 10.72 -27.62 3.11
N ARG A 242 11.13 -26.85 2.08
CA ARG A 242 11.24 -25.40 2.13
C ARG A 242 10.57 -24.80 0.90
N LYS A 243 9.75 -23.77 1.11
CA LYS A 243 9.12 -23.00 0.03
C LYS A 243 10.17 -22.27 -0.80
N LEU A 244 10.03 -22.34 -2.11
CA LEU A 244 10.87 -21.63 -3.08
C LEU A 244 10.50 -20.13 -3.15
N PRO A 245 11.39 -19.25 -3.63
CA PRO A 245 11.08 -17.82 -3.77
C PRO A 245 9.90 -17.56 -4.72
N GLY A 246 9.02 -16.61 -4.41
CA GLY A 246 7.92 -16.22 -5.29
C GLY A 246 8.37 -15.65 -6.64
N ASP A 247 9.59 -15.14 -6.72
CA ASP A 247 10.17 -14.57 -7.94
C ASP A 247 10.74 -15.66 -8.88
N THR A 248 10.61 -16.94 -8.50
CA THR A 248 10.92 -18.06 -9.39
C THR A 248 10.10 -17.93 -10.68
N LEU A 249 10.75 -18.10 -11.83
CA LEU A 249 10.09 -18.04 -13.13
C LEU A 249 9.16 -19.25 -13.33
N VAL A 250 8.05 -19.03 -14.03
CA VAL A 250 7.05 -20.04 -14.39
C VAL A 250 7.67 -21.18 -15.21
N SER A 251 8.72 -20.91 -15.99
CA SER A 251 9.50 -21.94 -16.71
C SER A 251 10.29 -22.89 -15.80
N LYS A 252 10.56 -22.48 -14.56
CA LYS A 252 11.27 -23.25 -13.53
C LYS A 252 10.33 -23.76 -12.44
N MET A 253 9.04 -23.83 -12.75
CA MET A 253 8.02 -24.36 -11.84
C MET A 253 8.29 -25.84 -11.55
N ASP A 254 7.95 -26.28 -10.34
CA ASP A 254 7.93 -27.70 -10.02
C ASP A 254 7.07 -28.48 -11.03
N ALA A 255 7.61 -29.55 -11.59
CA ALA A 255 6.98 -30.28 -12.69
C ALA A 255 5.63 -30.91 -12.30
N GLY A 256 5.52 -31.36 -11.05
CA GLY A 256 4.27 -31.94 -10.54
C GLY A 256 3.19 -30.88 -10.38
N LEU A 257 3.55 -29.73 -9.81
CA LEU A 257 2.65 -28.57 -9.72
C LEU A 257 2.25 -28.05 -11.11
N GLN A 258 3.21 -27.96 -12.03
CA GLN A 258 2.98 -27.50 -13.39
C GLN A 258 1.98 -28.39 -14.12
N HIS A 259 2.16 -29.71 -14.04
CA HIS A 259 1.23 -30.67 -14.64
C HIS A 259 -0.18 -30.50 -14.07
N TYR A 260 -0.30 -30.36 -12.75
CA TYR A 260 -1.58 -30.16 -12.07
C TYR A 260 -2.28 -28.86 -12.50
N LEU A 261 -1.55 -27.74 -12.56
CA LEU A 261 -2.11 -26.47 -13.01
C LEU A 261 -2.54 -26.53 -14.48
N ILE A 262 -1.73 -27.17 -15.35
CA ILE A 262 -2.08 -27.35 -16.77
C ILE A 262 -3.35 -28.17 -16.89
N SER A 263 -3.48 -29.29 -16.17
CA SER A 263 -4.65 -30.15 -16.28
C SER A 263 -5.93 -29.44 -15.82
N GLU A 264 -5.87 -28.70 -14.71
CA GLU A 264 -7.04 -28.06 -14.11
C GLU A 264 -7.50 -26.80 -14.88
N LEU A 265 -6.57 -25.99 -15.37
CA LEU A 265 -6.89 -24.76 -16.11
C LEU A 265 -7.19 -24.99 -17.59
N SER A 266 -6.77 -26.13 -18.14
CA SER A 266 -7.12 -26.53 -19.51
C SER A 266 -8.57 -26.99 -19.65
N LEU A 267 -9.24 -27.32 -18.53
CA LEU A 267 -10.66 -27.67 -18.54
C LEU A 267 -11.50 -26.45 -18.93
N TYR A 268 -12.40 -26.65 -19.89
CA TYR A 268 -13.33 -25.61 -20.31
C TYR A 268 -14.32 -25.32 -19.19
N LYS A 269 -14.40 -24.06 -18.76
CA LYS A 269 -15.35 -23.64 -17.72
C LYS A 269 -16.39 -22.70 -18.30
N THR A 270 -17.64 -22.89 -17.90
CA THR A 270 -18.78 -22.08 -18.36
C THR A 270 -18.67 -20.61 -17.95
N ASN A 271 -18.01 -20.33 -16.82
CA ASN A 271 -17.74 -18.98 -16.34
C ASN A 271 -16.54 -18.29 -17.00
N GLY A 272 -15.84 -18.96 -17.93
CA GLY A 272 -14.65 -18.43 -18.60
C GLY A 272 -13.39 -18.35 -17.74
N ALA A 273 -13.42 -18.79 -16.47
CA ALA A 273 -12.29 -18.76 -15.54
C ALA A 273 -11.30 -19.93 -15.78
N ASP A 274 -10.90 -20.07 -17.03
CA ASP A 274 -10.01 -21.12 -17.54
C ASP A 274 -8.79 -20.51 -18.26
N TRP A 275 -8.06 -21.33 -19.00
CA TRP A 275 -6.88 -20.93 -19.75
C TRP A 275 -7.09 -19.71 -20.65
N ARG A 276 -8.30 -19.44 -21.15
CA ARG A 276 -8.59 -18.30 -22.05
C ARG A 276 -8.43 -16.98 -21.32
N MET A 277 -9.04 -16.87 -20.14
CA MET A 277 -8.92 -15.70 -19.29
C MET A 277 -7.48 -15.52 -18.82
N MET A 278 -6.79 -16.62 -18.46
CA MET A 278 -5.38 -16.52 -18.11
C MET A 278 -4.53 -16.02 -19.28
N ALA A 279 -4.76 -16.51 -20.50
CA ALA A 279 -4.06 -16.11 -21.72
C ALA A 279 -4.23 -14.60 -22.01
N GLU A 280 -5.46 -14.12 -21.95
CA GLU A 280 -5.77 -12.69 -22.15
C GLU A 280 -5.03 -11.83 -21.11
N ARG A 281 -5.05 -12.25 -19.84
CA ARG A 281 -4.42 -11.50 -18.74
C ARG A 281 -2.91 -11.45 -18.78
N VAL A 282 -2.26 -12.44 -19.37
CA VAL A 282 -0.81 -12.43 -19.58
C VAL A 282 -0.40 -11.75 -20.89
N GLY A 283 -1.37 -11.17 -21.62
CA GLY A 283 -1.13 -10.37 -22.81
C GLY A 283 -1.07 -11.15 -24.12
N ILE A 284 -1.61 -12.37 -24.17
CA ILE A 284 -1.77 -13.11 -25.44
C ILE A 284 -2.95 -12.51 -26.20
N SER A 285 -2.78 -12.25 -27.49
CA SER A 285 -3.81 -11.61 -28.31
C SER A 285 -5.06 -12.50 -28.43
N MET A 286 -6.22 -11.85 -28.52
CA MET A 286 -7.50 -12.55 -28.72
C MET A 286 -7.53 -13.36 -30.01
N GLU A 287 -6.80 -12.93 -31.04
CA GLU A 287 -6.65 -13.66 -32.31
C GLU A 287 -5.97 -15.02 -32.07
N THR A 288 -4.84 -15.05 -31.35
CA THR A 288 -4.15 -16.29 -31.00
C THR A 288 -4.98 -17.19 -30.10
N ILE A 289 -5.72 -16.62 -29.14
CA ILE A 289 -6.64 -17.38 -28.28
C ILE A 289 -7.75 -18.03 -29.12
N ALA A 290 -8.34 -17.29 -30.06
CA ALA A 290 -9.36 -17.80 -30.96
C ALA A 290 -8.81 -18.91 -31.90
N GLU A 291 -7.57 -18.77 -32.38
CA GLU A 291 -6.88 -19.82 -33.14
C GLU A 291 -6.72 -21.11 -32.30
N TRP A 292 -6.24 -21.00 -31.06
CA TRP A 292 -6.06 -22.16 -30.17
C TRP A 292 -7.39 -22.84 -29.83
N GLN A 293 -8.49 -22.08 -29.72
CA GLN A 293 -9.84 -22.63 -29.57
C GLN A 293 -10.25 -23.44 -30.82
N ARG A 294 -9.98 -22.92 -32.02
CA ARG A 294 -10.28 -23.60 -33.28
C ARG A 294 -9.48 -24.89 -33.44
N PHE A 295 -8.22 -24.89 -33.01
CA PHE A 295 -7.36 -26.09 -33.07
C PHE A 295 -7.71 -27.17 -32.05
N ARG A 296 -8.62 -26.90 -31.09
CA ARG A 296 -9.04 -27.86 -30.04
C ARG A 296 -7.86 -28.54 -29.36
N LEU A 297 -6.91 -27.72 -28.89
CA LEU A 297 -5.73 -28.20 -28.18
C LEU A 297 -6.15 -29.01 -26.94
N GLU A 298 -5.44 -30.11 -26.66
CA GLU A 298 -5.72 -30.98 -25.51
C GLU A 298 -5.34 -30.30 -24.18
N TYR A 299 -4.23 -29.55 -24.18
CA TYR A 299 -3.72 -28.82 -23.01
C TYR A 299 -3.37 -27.36 -23.36
N PRO A 300 -4.36 -26.52 -23.68
CA PRO A 300 -4.13 -25.12 -24.08
C PRO A 300 -3.39 -24.31 -23.03
N MET A 301 -3.55 -24.61 -21.73
CA MET A 301 -2.81 -23.92 -20.67
C MET A 301 -1.28 -24.13 -20.76
N LYS A 302 -0.83 -25.26 -21.33
CA LYS A 302 0.60 -25.50 -21.58
C LYS A 302 1.18 -24.46 -22.53
N HIS A 303 0.46 -24.16 -23.62
CA HIS A 303 0.86 -23.15 -24.59
C HIS A 303 0.83 -21.74 -24.01
N VAL A 304 -0.12 -21.45 -23.11
CA VAL A 304 -0.15 -20.21 -22.34
C VAL A 304 1.12 -20.07 -21.51
N PHE A 305 1.52 -21.10 -20.76
CA PHE A 305 2.75 -21.06 -19.97
C PHE A 305 4.01 -20.95 -20.82
N GLU A 306 4.11 -21.68 -21.94
CA GLU A 306 5.26 -21.60 -22.84
C GLU A 306 5.41 -20.21 -23.47
N THR A 307 4.29 -19.60 -23.86
CA THR A 307 4.28 -18.25 -24.45
C THR A 307 4.61 -17.19 -23.40
N TRP A 308 3.96 -17.28 -22.24
CA TRP A 308 4.14 -16.32 -21.15
C TRP A 308 5.53 -16.40 -20.52
N ALA A 309 6.11 -17.60 -20.42
CA ALA A 309 7.45 -17.83 -19.84
C ALA A 309 8.59 -17.07 -20.55
N ARG A 310 8.35 -16.55 -21.76
CA ARG A 310 9.29 -15.67 -22.46
C ARG A 310 9.39 -14.28 -21.82
N SER A 311 8.39 -13.88 -21.05
CA SER A 311 8.37 -12.62 -20.32
C SER A 311 9.15 -12.73 -19.00
N PRO A 312 10.00 -11.76 -18.66
CA PRO A 312 10.65 -11.72 -17.35
C PRO A 312 9.67 -11.51 -16.20
N ALA A 313 8.44 -11.04 -16.49
CA ALA A 313 7.38 -10.88 -15.50
C ALA A 313 6.62 -12.19 -15.21
N ALA A 314 6.92 -13.29 -15.90
CA ALA A 314 6.29 -14.58 -15.70
C ALA A 314 6.85 -15.31 -14.47
N THR A 315 6.52 -14.80 -13.28
CA THR A 315 6.94 -15.36 -11.99
C THR A 315 5.81 -16.10 -11.28
N MET A 316 6.16 -16.98 -10.35
CA MET A 316 5.19 -17.71 -9.52
C MET A 316 4.32 -16.76 -8.67
N ARG A 317 4.88 -15.63 -8.20
CA ARG A 317 4.14 -14.56 -7.53
C ARG A 317 3.08 -13.95 -8.44
N MET A 318 3.43 -13.71 -9.71
CA MET A 318 2.47 -13.18 -10.66
C MET A 318 1.39 -14.21 -11.02
N LEU A 319 1.77 -15.48 -11.18
CA LEU A 319 0.82 -16.56 -11.41
C LEU A 319 -0.17 -16.68 -10.23
N HIS A 320 0.34 -16.66 -9.00
CA HIS A 320 -0.48 -16.64 -7.80
C HIS A 320 -1.48 -15.47 -7.81
N ARG A 321 -1.01 -14.25 -8.09
CA ARG A 321 -1.87 -13.06 -8.17
C ARG A 321 -2.97 -13.19 -9.23
N HIS A 322 -2.67 -13.77 -10.40
CA HIS A 322 -3.68 -14.01 -11.43
C HIS A 322 -4.73 -15.02 -10.97
N LEU A 323 -4.33 -16.09 -10.28
CA LEU A 323 -5.24 -17.14 -9.80
C LEU A 323 -6.12 -16.71 -8.63
N VAL A 324 -5.59 -15.88 -7.71
CA VAL A 324 -6.36 -15.28 -6.61
C VAL A 324 -7.32 -14.20 -7.13
N SER A 325 -7.07 -13.66 -8.34
CA SER A 325 -7.84 -12.52 -8.82
C SER A 325 -9.35 -12.80 -8.86
N PRO A 326 -10.20 -11.78 -8.60
CA PRO A 326 -11.65 -11.93 -8.55
C PRO A 326 -12.30 -12.46 -9.84
N GLN A 327 -11.60 -12.37 -10.97
CA GLN A 327 -12.06 -12.87 -12.27
C GLN A 327 -11.82 -14.37 -12.40
N MET A 328 -10.68 -14.88 -11.93
CA MET A 328 -10.33 -16.29 -12.03
C MET A 328 -10.89 -17.12 -10.87
N LYS A 329 -10.89 -16.56 -9.65
CA LYS A 329 -11.32 -17.22 -8.40
C LYS A 329 -10.78 -18.64 -8.23
N ALA A 330 -9.59 -18.92 -8.74
CA ALA A 330 -8.96 -20.24 -8.69
C ALA A 330 -8.23 -20.44 -7.35
N VAL A 331 -8.95 -20.19 -6.25
CA VAL A 331 -8.39 -20.11 -4.87
C VAL A 331 -7.73 -21.42 -4.46
N ILE A 332 -8.27 -22.56 -4.89
CA ILE A 332 -7.69 -23.88 -4.63
C ILE A 332 -6.31 -24.01 -5.30
N LEU A 333 -6.19 -23.58 -6.56
CA LEU A 333 -4.92 -23.62 -7.29
C LEU A 333 -3.93 -22.60 -6.73
N ALA A 334 -4.40 -21.42 -6.35
CA ALA A 334 -3.58 -20.40 -5.70
C ALA A 334 -3.00 -20.89 -4.36
N ARG A 335 -3.85 -21.43 -3.48
CA ARG A 335 -3.41 -22.05 -2.22
C ARG A 335 -2.35 -23.12 -2.45
N ARG A 336 -2.52 -23.91 -3.51
CA ARG A 336 -1.55 -24.94 -3.87
C ARG A 336 -0.19 -24.37 -4.29
N ILE A 337 -0.16 -23.22 -4.96
CA ILE A 337 1.10 -22.52 -5.25
C ILE A 337 1.73 -22.00 -3.94
N SER A 338 0.94 -21.47 -3.01
CA SER A 338 1.44 -21.00 -1.71
C SER A 338 2.04 -22.12 -0.85
N ASP A 339 1.66 -23.38 -1.07
CA ASP A 339 2.31 -24.53 -0.42
C ASP A 339 3.76 -24.73 -0.91
N PHE A 340 4.08 -24.34 -2.16
CA PHE A 340 5.38 -24.56 -2.81
C PHE A 340 6.25 -23.31 -2.85
N TYR A 341 5.66 -22.12 -2.89
CA TYR A 341 6.34 -20.85 -3.14
C TYR A 341 5.97 -19.76 -2.11
N GLN A 342 6.87 -18.80 -1.90
CA GLN A 342 6.67 -17.62 -1.04
C GLN A 342 5.97 -16.51 -1.84
N VAL A 343 4.64 -16.58 -1.94
CA VAL A 343 3.82 -15.71 -2.81
C VAL A 343 2.78 -14.87 -2.05
N ASP A 344 2.85 -14.89 -0.72
CA ASP A 344 2.05 -14.07 0.19
C ASP A 344 2.36 -12.57 0.06
#